data_AF-A0A2N5HBZ4-F1
#
_entry.id   AF-A0A2N5HBZ4-F1
#
_cell.length_a   1.000
_cell.length_b   1.000
_cell.length_c   1.000
_cell.angle_alpha   90.00
_cell.angle_beta   90.00
_cell.angle_gamma   90.00
#
_symmetry.space_group_name_H-M   'P 1'
#
loop_
_entity.id
_entity.type
_entity.pdbx_description
1 polymer ?
#
loop_
_entity_poly.entity_id
_entity_poly.type
_entity_poly.pdbx_seq_one_letter_code
_entity_poly.pdbx_strand_id
1 'polypeptide(L)'
;MKKFLLSLSALTMAIGLAACSSNNESKTEKKEATKEAAAPKVDVKKELVKFYMKIGNKINAKDADLNSYIAKASKEDATPEEMPTAEEKAKASESAAAVAAELNSLKVPAELKDQKADLEAALKDYAASYQAKADDLKKDKPSLTAGDDIFAQGEEKLGKVFEAAKLFPPTLGKQVN
;
A
#
# COMPACT_ATOMS: atom_id res chain seq x y z
N MET A 1 51.17 -28.20 -1.59
CA MET A 1 51.64 -26.92 -2.19
C MET A 1 51.65 -25.85 -1.11
N LYS A 2 52.62 -24.94 -1.21
CA LYS A 2 52.98 -23.81 -0.33
C LYS A 2 51.74 -23.08 0.26
N LYS A 3 51.56 -23.00 1.58
CA LYS A 3 52.15 -22.06 2.59
C LYS A 3 51.48 -20.67 2.64
N PHE A 4 51.11 -20.26 3.86
CA PHE A 4 50.99 -18.89 4.42
C PHE A 4 49.75 -18.06 3.99
N LEU A 5 49.12 -17.13 4.74
CA LEU A 5 49.13 -16.51 6.09
C LEU A 5 47.78 -15.76 6.18
N LEU A 6 46.97 -15.82 7.25
CA LEU A 6 46.97 -14.97 8.46
C LEU A 6 46.79 -13.44 8.24
N SER A 7 45.58 -12.93 8.55
CA SER A 7 45.25 -11.60 9.13
C SER A 7 43.72 -11.54 9.26
N LEU A 8 43.08 -11.66 10.42
CA LEU A 8 43.10 -10.82 11.63
C LEU A 8 42.88 -9.32 11.33
N SER A 9 41.62 -8.91 11.44
CA SER A 9 41.24 -7.51 11.71
C SER A 9 40.08 -7.53 12.69
N ALA A 10 40.46 -7.44 13.96
CA ALA A 10 39.58 -7.06 15.04
C ALA A 10 39.28 -5.56 14.90
N LEU A 11 38.01 -5.19 14.74
CA LEU A 11 37.60 -3.80 14.87
C LEU A 11 36.98 -3.63 16.27
N THR A 12 37.71 -2.88 17.07
CA THR A 12 37.49 -2.60 18.48
C THR A 12 36.22 -1.81 18.75
N MET A 13 35.41 -2.32 19.67
CA MET A 13 34.47 -1.54 20.47
C MET A 13 35.24 -0.49 21.27
N ALA A 14 34.88 0.79 21.10
CA ALA A 14 35.27 1.85 22.01
C ALA A 14 34.02 2.59 22.50
N ILE A 15 33.86 2.51 23.80
CA ILE A 15 32.82 3.08 24.65
C ILE A 15 33.02 4.60 24.72
N GLY A 16 31.93 5.35 24.57
CA GLY A 16 31.87 6.79 24.80
C GLY A 16 30.67 7.15 25.67
N LEU A 17 30.58 6.59 26.88
CA LEU A 17 29.69 7.11 27.92
C LEU A 17 30.53 7.98 28.85
N ALA A 18 30.54 9.28 28.56
CA ALA A 18 31.02 10.28 29.49
C ALA A 18 30.06 10.32 30.69
N ALA A 19 30.60 9.98 31.86
CA ALA A 19 29.98 10.24 33.15
C ALA A 19 30.35 11.65 33.61
N CYS A 20 29.36 12.45 34.01
CA CYS A 20 29.46 13.49 35.04
C CYS A 20 28.07 13.56 35.68
N SER A 21 27.87 12.94 36.84
CA SER A 21 28.16 13.48 38.18
C SER A 21 27.12 14.51 38.63
N SER A 22 26.33 14.08 39.63
CA SER A 22 25.89 14.83 40.82
C SER A 22 25.27 16.22 40.65
N ASN A 23 23.95 16.25 40.89
CA ASN A 23 23.22 17.16 41.79
C ASN A 23 23.98 18.40 42.31
N ASN A 24 23.57 19.58 41.86
CA ASN A 24 23.68 20.81 42.65
C ASN A 24 22.45 21.70 42.38
N GLU A 25 21.69 21.96 43.44
CA GLU A 25 20.63 22.97 43.46
C GLU A 25 21.20 24.34 43.16
N SER A 26 20.59 25.07 42.22
CA SER A 26 20.62 26.52 42.21
C SER A 26 19.35 27.02 41.52
N LYS A 27 18.39 27.47 42.33
CA LYS A 27 17.35 28.42 41.95
C LYS A 27 18.00 29.55 41.14
N THR A 28 17.40 29.93 40.00
CA THR A 28 17.03 31.31 39.67
C THR A 28 16.29 31.38 38.33
N GLU A 29 15.17 32.09 38.37
CA GLU A 29 14.42 32.78 37.30
C GLU A 29 13.63 31.98 36.25
N LYS A 30 12.31 31.96 36.51
CA LYS A 30 11.23 31.97 35.52
C LYS A 30 11.55 32.93 34.37
N LYS A 31 11.84 32.38 33.20
CA LYS A 31 11.29 32.87 31.94
C LYS A 31 10.33 31.81 31.44
N GLU A 32 9.03 32.09 31.57
CA GLU A 32 7.99 31.39 30.82
C GLU A 32 8.22 31.68 29.34
N ALA A 33 9.09 30.88 28.72
CA ALA A 33 9.01 30.62 27.30
C ALA A 33 7.68 29.88 27.13
N THR A 34 6.70 30.55 26.54
CA THR A 34 5.52 29.91 25.96
C THR A 34 6.03 28.81 25.04
N LYS A 35 6.07 27.57 25.55
CA LYS A 35 6.22 26.37 24.72
C LYS A 35 5.01 26.39 23.81
N GLU A 36 5.21 26.88 22.59
CA GLU A 36 4.40 26.52 21.45
C GLU A 36 4.24 25.01 21.54
N ALA A 37 3.02 24.56 21.85
CA ALA A 37 2.74 23.15 22.02
C ALA A 37 3.04 22.50 20.67
N ALA A 38 4.22 21.88 20.55
CA ALA A 38 4.62 21.19 19.35
C ALA A 38 3.49 20.23 19.00
N ALA A 39 2.89 20.44 17.82
CA ALA A 39 1.82 19.58 17.33
C ALA A 39 2.27 18.12 17.47
N PRO A 40 1.38 17.22 17.90
CA PRO A 40 1.74 15.81 18.09
C PRO A 40 2.41 15.29 16.83
N LYS A 41 3.60 14.72 16.98
CA LYS A 41 4.39 14.19 15.87
C LYS A 41 3.58 13.11 15.17
N VAL A 42 3.13 13.37 13.95
CA VAL A 42 2.40 12.42 13.13
C VAL A 42 3.29 11.22 12.81
N ASP A 43 2.78 10.02 13.08
CA ASP A 43 3.43 8.77 12.69
C ASP A 43 3.03 8.41 11.26
N VAL A 44 3.74 8.98 10.29
CA VAL A 44 3.48 8.79 8.85
C VAL A 44 3.46 7.31 8.47
N LYS A 45 4.34 6.48 9.05
CA LYS A 45 4.40 5.05 8.74
C LYS A 45 3.11 4.34 9.14
N LYS A 46 2.62 4.62 10.35
CA LYS A 46 1.36 4.08 10.85
C LYS A 46 0.17 4.52 10.01
N GLU A 47 0.13 5.79 9.62
CA GLU A 47 -0.98 6.31 8.80
C GLU A 47 -0.96 5.76 7.37
N LEU A 48 0.22 5.56 6.77
CA LEU A 48 0.36 4.87 5.48
C LEU A 48 -0.18 3.44 5.53
N VAL A 49 0.21 2.66 6.56
CA VAL A 49 -0.29 1.28 6.72
C VAL A 49 -1.81 1.27 6.92
N LYS A 50 -2.36 2.15 7.75
CA LYS A 50 -3.82 2.26 7.92
C LYS A 50 -4.53 2.61 6.63
N PHE A 51 -3.98 3.54 5.85
CA PHE A 51 -4.56 3.95 4.59
C PHE A 51 -4.54 2.80 3.57
N TYR A 52 -3.42 2.09 3.46
CA TYR A 52 -3.30 0.87 2.66
C TYR A 52 -4.35 -0.18 3.06
N MET A 53 -4.49 -0.48 4.36
CA MET A 53 -5.51 -1.42 4.84
C MET A 53 -6.93 -0.95 4.48
N LYS A 54 -7.20 0.35 4.55
CA LYS A 54 -8.48 0.93 4.16
C LYS A 54 -8.76 0.76 2.66
N ILE A 55 -7.76 0.87 1.79
CA ILE A 55 -7.88 0.60 0.35
C ILE A 55 -8.31 -0.85 0.14
N GLY A 56 -7.56 -1.81 0.69
CA GLY A 56 -7.89 -3.24 0.56
C GLY A 56 -9.29 -3.57 1.08
N ASN A 57 -9.68 -3.02 2.24
CA ASN A 57 -11.03 -3.23 2.78
C ASN A 57 -12.14 -2.66 1.89
N LYS A 58 -11.90 -1.54 1.23
CA LYS A 58 -12.85 -0.92 0.29
C LYS A 58 -13.05 -1.78 -0.96
N ILE A 59 -11.97 -2.37 -1.46
CA ILE A 59 -12.01 -3.30 -2.60
C ILE A 59 -12.76 -4.58 -2.22
N ASN A 60 -12.36 -5.25 -1.12
CA ASN A 60 -12.93 -6.53 -0.70
C ASN A 60 -14.42 -6.45 -0.36
N ALA A 61 -14.92 -5.27 -0.02
CA ALA A 61 -16.34 -5.04 0.22
C ALA A 61 -17.21 -5.11 -1.06
N LYS A 62 -16.59 -5.09 -2.24
CA LYS A 62 -17.29 -4.96 -3.53
C LYS A 62 -16.83 -5.95 -4.59
N ASP A 63 -15.62 -6.51 -4.51
CA ASP A 63 -15.00 -7.28 -5.61
C ASP A 63 -15.37 -8.78 -5.68
N ALA A 64 -16.20 -9.28 -4.76
CA ALA A 64 -16.46 -10.72 -4.62
C ALA A 64 -16.93 -11.38 -5.93
N ASP A 65 -17.83 -10.74 -6.68
CA ASP A 65 -18.33 -11.27 -7.95
C ASP A 65 -17.26 -11.23 -9.06
N LEU A 66 -16.42 -10.19 -9.08
CA LEU A 66 -15.29 -10.11 -10.00
C LEU A 66 -14.32 -11.27 -9.78
N ASN A 67 -13.96 -11.56 -8.53
CA ASN A 67 -13.00 -12.62 -8.24
C ASN A 67 -13.59 -14.00 -8.46
N SER A 68 -14.87 -14.19 -8.16
CA SER A 68 -15.58 -15.43 -8.51
C SER A 68 -15.54 -15.68 -10.02
N TYR A 69 -15.80 -14.63 -10.83
CA TYR A 69 -15.68 -14.70 -12.28
C TYR A 69 -14.25 -15.05 -12.73
N ILE A 70 -13.23 -14.35 -12.22
CA ILE A 70 -11.82 -14.58 -12.60
C ILE A 70 -11.38 -16.01 -12.24
N ALA A 71 -11.76 -16.51 -11.05
CA ALA A 71 -11.43 -17.85 -10.61
C ALA A 71 -12.02 -18.94 -11.53
N LYS A 72 -13.24 -18.74 -12.02
CA LYS A 72 -13.84 -19.64 -13.02
C LYS A 72 -13.21 -19.48 -14.39
N ALA A 73 -13.06 -18.24 -14.86
CA ALA A 73 -12.54 -17.91 -16.18
C ALA A 73 -11.10 -18.39 -16.41
N SER A 74 -10.30 -18.48 -15.34
CA SER A 74 -8.88 -18.83 -15.40
C SER A 74 -8.61 -20.32 -15.14
N LYS A 75 -9.63 -21.14 -14.94
CA LYS A 75 -9.47 -22.57 -14.67
C LYS A 75 -9.11 -23.31 -15.97
N GLU A 76 -7.88 -23.79 -16.08
CA GLU A 76 -7.30 -24.39 -17.30
C GLU A 76 -8.11 -25.60 -17.84
N ASP A 77 -8.66 -26.42 -16.94
CA ASP A 77 -9.39 -27.65 -17.28
C ASP A 77 -10.91 -27.54 -17.03
N ALA A 78 -11.48 -26.34 -17.13
CA ALA A 78 -12.90 -26.14 -16.88
C ALA A 78 -13.77 -26.82 -17.93
N THR A 79 -14.80 -27.55 -17.49
CA THR A 79 -15.88 -27.97 -18.39
C THR A 79 -16.75 -26.77 -18.78
N PRO A 80 -17.54 -26.84 -19.87
CA PRO A 80 -18.46 -25.77 -20.23
C PRO A 80 -19.42 -25.33 -19.11
N GLU A 81 -19.83 -26.26 -18.24
CA GLU A 81 -20.68 -25.95 -17.07
C GLU A 81 -19.94 -25.26 -15.93
N GLU A 82 -18.61 -25.35 -15.89
CA GLU A 82 -17.76 -24.71 -14.87
C GLU A 82 -17.31 -23.30 -15.30
N MET A 83 -17.46 -22.96 -16.58
CA MET A 83 -17.17 -21.64 -17.10
C MET A 83 -18.17 -20.59 -16.56
N PRO A 84 -17.73 -19.34 -16.38
CA PRO A 84 -18.61 -18.30 -15.90
C PRO A 84 -19.76 -18.06 -16.89
N THR A 85 -20.96 -17.94 -16.33
CA THR A 85 -22.17 -17.62 -17.10
C THR A 85 -22.19 -16.15 -17.54
N ALA A 86 -23.08 -15.82 -18.48
CA ALA A 86 -23.29 -14.43 -18.88
C ALA A 86 -23.78 -13.55 -17.71
N GLU A 87 -24.58 -14.10 -16.81
CA GLU A 87 -25.04 -13.40 -15.60
C GLU A 87 -23.87 -13.11 -14.65
N GLU A 88 -22.98 -14.07 -14.43
CA GLU A 88 -21.78 -13.89 -13.59
C GLU A 88 -20.82 -12.88 -14.21
N LYS A 89 -20.67 -12.86 -15.54
CA LYS A 89 -19.90 -11.83 -16.24
C LYS A 89 -20.49 -10.43 -16.02
N ALA A 90 -21.81 -10.29 -16.06
CA ALA A 90 -22.48 -9.02 -15.80
C ALA A 90 -22.27 -8.55 -14.36
N LYS A 91 -22.47 -9.43 -13.36
CA LYS A 91 -22.20 -9.13 -11.95
C LYS A 91 -20.74 -8.75 -11.70
N ALA A 92 -19.80 -9.44 -12.34
CA ALA A 92 -18.38 -9.08 -12.27
C ALA A 92 -18.10 -7.68 -12.83
N SER A 93 -18.75 -7.28 -13.93
CA SER A 93 -18.63 -5.93 -14.50
C SER A 93 -19.16 -4.87 -13.52
N GLU A 94 -20.33 -5.10 -12.92
CA GLU A 94 -20.94 -4.21 -11.94
C GLU A 94 -20.10 -4.11 -10.66
N SER A 95 -19.61 -5.24 -10.16
CA SER A 95 -18.70 -5.34 -9.02
C SER A 95 -17.42 -4.54 -9.25
N ALA A 96 -16.77 -4.71 -10.40
CA ALA A 96 -15.59 -3.95 -10.77
C ALA A 96 -15.87 -2.43 -10.86
N ALA A 97 -16.98 -2.02 -11.47
CA ALA A 97 -17.37 -0.62 -11.52
C ALA A 97 -17.65 -0.02 -10.12
N ALA A 98 -18.24 -0.81 -9.22
CA ALA A 98 -18.50 -0.40 -7.85
C ALA A 98 -17.19 -0.19 -7.07
N VAL A 99 -16.17 -1.05 -7.26
CA VAL A 99 -14.84 -0.83 -6.69
C VAL A 99 -14.23 0.46 -7.21
N ALA A 100 -14.28 0.71 -8.53
CA ALA A 100 -13.75 1.93 -9.12
C ALA A 100 -14.41 3.19 -8.51
N ALA A 101 -15.72 3.17 -8.29
CA ALA A 101 -16.45 4.26 -7.66
C ALA A 101 -16.02 4.48 -6.19
N GLU A 102 -15.88 3.40 -5.40
CA GLU A 102 -15.41 3.49 -4.02
C GLU A 102 -14.01 4.09 -3.93
N LEU A 103 -13.08 3.66 -4.80
CA LEU A 103 -11.71 4.17 -4.82
C LEU A 103 -11.63 5.63 -5.26
N ASN A 104 -12.41 6.05 -6.26
CA ASN A 104 -12.50 7.46 -6.67
C ASN A 104 -13.07 8.37 -5.56
N SER A 105 -13.89 7.83 -4.66
CA SER A 105 -14.45 8.57 -3.53
C SER A 105 -13.50 8.64 -2.32
N LEU A 106 -12.44 7.83 -2.31
CA LEU A 106 -11.56 7.66 -1.17
C LEU A 106 -10.64 8.87 -1.01
N LYS A 107 -10.72 9.51 0.16
CA LYS A 107 -9.88 10.66 0.50
C LYS A 107 -8.61 10.21 1.23
N VAL A 108 -7.47 10.77 0.83
CA VAL A 108 -6.22 10.67 1.58
C VAL A 108 -6.35 11.40 2.92
N PRO A 109 -5.98 10.77 4.06
CA PRO A 109 -5.97 11.39 5.38
C PRO A 109 -5.12 12.67 5.43
N ALA A 110 -5.50 13.64 6.27
CA ALA A 110 -4.80 14.91 6.40
C ALA A 110 -3.38 14.74 6.97
N GLU A 111 -3.18 13.70 7.77
CA GLU A 111 -1.92 13.25 8.34
C GLU A 111 -0.89 12.84 7.26
N LEU A 112 -1.37 12.51 6.06
CA LEU A 112 -0.56 12.12 4.89
C LEU A 112 -0.48 13.23 3.83
N LYS A 113 -0.66 14.50 4.23
CA LYS A 113 -0.66 15.65 3.31
C LYS A 113 0.58 15.73 2.41
N ASP A 114 1.74 15.31 2.93
CA ASP A 114 3.01 15.40 2.20
C ASP A 114 3.13 14.27 1.15
N GLN A 115 2.38 13.17 1.31
CA GLN A 115 2.31 12.04 0.37
C GLN A 115 1.05 12.10 -0.51
N LYS A 116 0.21 13.12 -0.32
CA LYS A 116 -1.16 13.18 -0.87
C LYS A 116 -1.19 13.00 -2.39
N ALA A 117 -0.37 13.74 -3.13
CA ALA A 117 -0.36 13.69 -4.58
C ALA A 117 -0.02 12.29 -5.11
N ASP A 118 0.99 11.65 -4.54
CA ASP A 118 1.43 10.32 -4.96
C ASP A 118 0.41 9.23 -4.57
N LEU A 119 -0.19 9.35 -3.39
CA LEU A 119 -1.27 8.46 -2.95
C LEU A 119 -2.52 8.60 -3.82
N GLU A 120 -2.89 9.83 -4.20
CA GLU A 120 -4.00 10.08 -5.13
C GLU A 120 -3.71 9.55 -6.53
N ALA A 121 -2.46 9.64 -6.99
CA ALA A 121 -2.04 9.04 -8.25
C ALA A 121 -2.15 7.51 -8.23
N ALA A 122 -1.72 6.85 -7.15
CA ALA A 122 -1.90 5.40 -6.99
C ALA A 122 -3.38 4.99 -6.92
N LEU A 123 -4.21 5.73 -6.16
CA LEU A 123 -5.65 5.51 -6.09
C LEU A 123 -6.33 5.63 -7.45
N LYS A 124 -5.95 6.64 -8.23
CA LYS A 124 -6.50 6.87 -9.57
C LYS A 124 -6.19 5.69 -10.50
N ASP A 125 -4.98 5.15 -10.43
CA ASP A 125 -4.61 3.96 -11.19
C ASP A 125 -5.42 2.74 -10.75
N TYR A 126 -5.55 2.48 -9.45
CA TYR A 126 -6.39 1.37 -8.98
C TYR A 126 -7.85 1.53 -9.44
N ALA A 127 -8.43 2.72 -9.32
CA ALA A 127 -9.78 2.98 -9.80
C ALA A 127 -9.90 2.79 -11.33
N ALA A 128 -8.92 3.26 -12.10
CA ALA A 128 -8.87 3.07 -13.55
C ALA A 128 -8.70 1.60 -13.95
N SER A 129 -7.93 0.81 -13.19
CA SER A 129 -7.78 -0.62 -13.38
C SER A 129 -9.13 -1.34 -13.26
N TYR A 130 -9.86 -1.11 -12.17
CA TYR A 130 -11.18 -1.71 -11.95
C TYR A 130 -12.19 -1.25 -13.00
N GLN A 131 -12.16 0.03 -13.40
CA GLN A 131 -13.01 0.52 -14.49
C GLN A 131 -12.67 -0.16 -15.83
N ALA A 132 -11.39 -0.32 -16.15
CA ALA A 132 -10.96 -1.02 -17.36
C ALA A 132 -11.42 -2.49 -17.36
N LYS A 133 -11.33 -3.19 -16.21
CA LYS A 133 -11.88 -4.54 -16.05
C LYS A 133 -13.39 -4.56 -16.26
N ALA A 134 -14.12 -3.61 -15.66
CA ALA A 134 -15.57 -3.48 -15.81
C ALA A 134 -15.98 -3.32 -17.28
N ASP A 135 -15.28 -2.46 -18.02
CA ASP A 135 -15.56 -2.19 -19.43
C ASP A 135 -15.15 -3.35 -20.33
N ASP A 136 -14.05 -4.04 -20.01
CA ASP A 136 -13.59 -5.20 -20.75
C ASP A 136 -14.57 -6.38 -20.65
N LEU A 137 -15.16 -6.60 -19.46
CA LEU A 137 -16.19 -7.63 -19.21
C LEU A 137 -17.47 -7.46 -20.05
N LYS A 138 -17.70 -6.28 -20.63
CA LYS A 138 -18.82 -6.03 -21.55
C LYS A 138 -18.56 -6.56 -22.95
N LYS A 139 -17.32 -6.92 -23.28
CA LYS A 139 -16.96 -7.52 -24.57
C LYS A 139 -17.38 -9.00 -24.60
N ASP A 140 -17.46 -9.54 -25.82
CA ASP A 140 -17.77 -10.97 -26.01
C ASP A 140 -16.69 -11.86 -25.39
N LYS A 141 -15.42 -11.48 -25.57
CA LYS A 141 -14.23 -12.17 -25.06
C LYS A 141 -13.35 -11.21 -24.26
N PRO A 142 -13.61 -11.01 -22.95
CA PRO A 142 -12.75 -10.20 -22.10
C PRO A 142 -11.38 -10.87 -21.89
N SER A 143 -10.32 -10.07 -21.72
CA SER A 143 -8.96 -10.52 -21.37
C SER A 143 -8.48 -10.00 -20.02
N LEU A 144 -9.06 -8.91 -19.51
CA LEU A 144 -8.72 -8.19 -18.27
C LEU A 144 -7.30 -7.62 -18.17
N THR A 145 -6.40 -7.98 -19.10
CA THR A 145 -4.98 -7.63 -19.12
C THR A 145 -4.71 -6.13 -19.00
N ALA A 146 -5.44 -5.30 -19.75
CA ALA A 146 -5.25 -3.85 -19.65
C ALA A 146 -5.59 -3.32 -18.25
N GLY A 147 -6.57 -3.93 -17.57
CA GLY A 147 -6.86 -3.64 -16.18
C GLY A 147 -5.73 -4.08 -15.26
N ASP A 148 -5.13 -5.25 -15.48
CA ASP A 148 -4.02 -5.77 -14.67
C ASP A 148 -2.75 -4.91 -14.81
N ASP A 149 -2.43 -4.48 -16.02
CA ASP A 149 -1.30 -3.59 -16.29
C ASP A 149 -1.45 -2.25 -15.57
N ILE A 150 -2.66 -1.69 -15.52
CA ILE A 150 -2.94 -0.45 -14.78
C ILE A 150 -2.90 -0.71 -13.26
N PHE A 151 -3.33 -1.88 -12.79
CA PHE A 151 -3.23 -2.23 -11.38
C PHE A 151 -1.78 -2.25 -10.92
N ALA A 152 -0.90 -2.87 -11.71
CA ALA A 152 0.53 -2.94 -11.44
C ALA A 152 1.18 -1.55 -11.38
N GLN A 153 0.74 -0.60 -12.23
CA GLN A 153 1.19 0.81 -12.14
C GLN A 153 0.77 1.46 -10.82
N GLY A 154 -0.45 1.17 -10.35
CA GLY A 154 -0.92 1.59 -9.02
C GLY A 154 -0.06 1.01 -7.89
N GLU A 155 0.29 -0.28 -7.97
CA GLU A 155 1.19 -0.93 -7.01
C GLU A 155 2.60 -0.31 -7.02
N GLU A 156 3.16 -0.02 -8.19
CA GLU A 156 4.45 0.65 -8.31
C GLU A 156 4.44 2.03 -7.64
N LYS A 157 3.40 2.84 -7.91
CA LYS A 157 3.24 4.17 -7.30
C LYS A 157 3.08 4.08 -5.79
N LEU A 158 2.24 3.18 -5.29
CA LEU A 158 2.06 2.97 -3.85
C LEU A 158 3.35 2.49 -3.18
N GLY A 159 4.08 1.58 -3.85
CA GLY A 159 5.37 1.08 -3.40
C GLY A 159 6.39 2.20 -3.17
N LYS A 160 6.53 3.12 -4.13
CA LYS A 160 7.42 4.29 -4.03
C LYS A 160 7.08 5.18 -2.83
N VAL A 161 5.80 5.37 -2.51
CA VAL A 161 5.38 6.13 -1.32
C VAL A 161 5.84 5.43 -0.03
N PHE A 162 5.70 4.11 0.05
CA PHE A 162 6.15 3.34 1.21
C PHE A 162 7.67 3.34 1.36
N GLU A 163 8.41 3.19 0.26
CA GLU A 163 9.88 3.24 0.27
C GLU A 163 10.42 4.61 0.70
N ALA A 164 9.78 5.70 0.25
CA ALA A 164 10.10 7.05 0.70
C ALA A 164 9.94 7.20 2.22
N ALA A 165 8.95 6.51 2.81
CA ALA A 165 8.74 6.41 4.25
C ALA A 165 9.61 5.35 4.95
N LYS A 166 10.57 4.72 4.25
CA LYS A 166 11.41 3.62 4.76
C LYS A 166 10.57 2.45 5.28
N LEU A 167 9.55 2.08 4.51
CA LEU A 167 8.76 0.86 4.64
C LEU A 167 9.00 -0.02 3.39
N PHE A 168 8.70 -1.30 3.51
CA PHE A 168 8.65 -2.18 2.34
C PHE A 168 7.44 -1.84 1.46
N PRO A 169 7.57 -1.90 0.12
CA PRO A 169 6.42 -1.82 -0.77
C PRO A 169 5.35 -2.83 -0.40
N PRO A 170 4.09 -2.42 -0.23
CA PRO A 170 2.99 -3.36 -0.05
C PRO A 170 2.62 -4.01 -1.39
N THR A 171 1.89 -5.12 -1.35
CA THR A 171 1.31 -5.77 -2.53
C THR A 171 -0.19 -5.86 -2.33
N LEU A 172 -0.93 -4.89 -2.86
CA LEU A 172 -2.38 -4.79 -2.69
C LEU A 172 -3.08 -6.00 -3.32
N GLY A 173 -2.58 -6.50 -4.45
CA GLY A 173 -3.12 -7.68 -5.13
C GLY A 173 -3.10 -8.95 -4.28
N LYS A 174 -2.25 -9.02 -3.25
CA LYS A 174 -2.22 -10.15 -2.29
C LYS A 174 -3.13 -9.95 -1.08
N GLN A 175 -3.66 -8.75 -0.89
CA GLN A 175 -4.57 -8.42 0.21
C GLN A 175 -6.03 -8.51 -0.24
N VAL A 176 -6.28 -8.27 -1.52
CA VAL A 176 -7.63 -8.28 -2.08
C VAL A 176 -8.06 -9.66 -2.52
N ASN A 177 -9.38 -9.90 -2.58
CA ASN A 177 -9.94 -11.23 -2.82
C ASN A 177 -9.68 -11.73 -4.25
#